data_AF-A0A7Y2MV91-F1
#
_entry.id   AF-A0A7Y2MV91-F1
#
_cell.length_a   1.000
_cell.length_b   1.000
_cell.length_c   1.000
_cell.angle_alpha   90.00
_cell.angle_beta   90.00
_cell.angle_gamma   90.00
#
_symmetry.space_group_name_H-M   'P 1'
#
loop_
_entity.id
_entity.type
_entity.pdbx_description
1 polymer ?
#
loop_
_entity_poly.entity_id
_entity_poly.type
_entity_poly.pdbx_seq_one_letter_code
_entity_poly.pdbx_strand_id
1 'polypeptide(L)'
;EIAAAGGRACLVPLGASTPVGALGYVRAALELHDQLRPEADRAVQIVVGSSSGGTLAGLWAGLALLPRPDLSVLAVSADTPREALLEQARTLARGALECLAVDPDQVDAVASRVDATDAQVGGGYGVPTDAALEAAELFALSEGILLDPVYTAKAGAGMIAAVREGRFPTGDRIVFWHTGGHPAVFT
;
A
#
# COMPACT_ATOMS: atom_id res chain seq x y z
N GLU A 1 10.29 19.66 26.41
CA GLU A 1 11.77 19.54 26.38
C GLU A 1 12.38 20.30 25.20
N ILE A 2 12.14 19.92 23.95
CA ILE A 2 12.72 20.59 22.76
C ILE A 2 12.44 22.11 22.72
N ALA A 3 11.17 22.51 22.90
CA ALA A 3 10.79 23.92 22.91
C ALA A 3 11.40 24.70 24.09
N ALA A 4 11.55 24.04 25.25
CA ALA A 4 12.15 24.64 26.45
C ALA A 4 13.67 24.88 26.29
N ALA A 5 14.33 24.15 25.38
CA ALA A 5 15.73 24.33 25.02
C ALA A 5 15.93 25.32 23.84
N GLY A 6 14.88 26.03 23.41
CA GLY A 6 14.95 26.98 22.28
C GLY A 6 14.89 26.33 20.88
N GLY A 7 14.65 25.02 20.81
CA GLY A 7 14.49 24.29 19.55
C GLY A 7 13.06 24.32 19.00
N ARG A 8 12.92 24.02 17.70
CA ARG A 8 11.62 23.81 17.04
C ARG A 8 11.47 22.34 16.64
N ALA A 9 10.58 21.61 17.30
CA ALA A 9 10.32 20.21 16.98
C ALA A 9 9.58 20.09 15.63
N CYS A 10 10.01 19.14 14.80
CA CYS A 10 9.23 18.68 13.65
C CYS A 10 8.41 17.48 14.11
N LEU A 11 7.07 17.60 14.02
CA LEU A 11 6.18 16.49 14.36
C LEU A 11 6.00 15.60 13.14
N VAL A 12 6.42 14.35 13.26
CA VAL A 12 6.15 13.29 12.28
C VAL A 12 5.10 12.37 12.89
N PRO A 13 3.86 12.35 12.38
CA PRO A 13 2.80 11.53 12.95
C PRO A 13 3.01 10.04 12.64
N LEU A 14 2.13 9.19 13.19
CA LEU A 14 2.16 7.75 12.95
C LEU A 14 2.28 7.42 11.45
N GLY A 15 3.27 6.59 11.11
CA GLY A 15 3.56 6.17 9.74
C GLY A 15 4.00 7.29 8.80
N ALA A 16 4.27 8.50 9.31
CA ALA A 16 4.46 9.72 8.52
C ALA A 16 3.32 10.01 7.52
N SER A 17 2.13 9.45 7.79
CA SER A 17 0.95 9.54 6.91
C SER A 17 0.35 10.93 6.94
N THR A 18 0.87 11.77 6.07
CA THR A 18 0.49 13.17 5.83
C THR A 18 0.43 13.40 4.32
N PRO A 19 -0.24 14.47 3.84
CA PRO A 19 -0.21 14.85 2.43
C PRO A 19 1.20 14.91 1.84
N VAL A 20 2.14 15.53 2.56
CA VAL A 20 3.56 15.63 2.13
C VAL A 20 4.25 14.26 2.21
N GLY A 21 3.99 13.47 3.26
CA GLY A 21 4.57 12.13 3.41
C GLY A 21 4.16 11.17 2.29
N ALA A 22 2.91 11.28 1.81
CA ALA A 22 2.39 10.49 0.71
C ALA A 22 3.11 10.76 -0.63
N LEU A 23 3.74 11.93 -0.81
CA LEU A 23 4.49 12.28 -2.02
C LEU A 23 5.63 11.29 -2.32
N GLY A 24 6.18 10.63 -1.31
CA GLY A 24 7.17 9.57 -1.51
C GLY A 24 6.61 8.42 -2.37
N TYR A 25 5.39 7.98 -2.08
CA TYR A 25 4.72 6.92 -2.85
C TYR A 25 4.07 7.42 -4.14
N VAL A 26 3.77 8.73 -4.26
CA VAL A 26 3.47 9.33 -5.57
C VAL A 26 4.66 9.16 -6.50
N ARG A 27 5.85 9.55 -6.04
CA ARG A 27 7.09 9.36 -6.81
C ARG A 27 7.34 7.88 -7.10
N ALA A 28 7.10 7.00 -6.13
CA ALA A 28 7.30 5.58 -6.34
C ALA A 28 6.35 4.99 -7.40
N ALA A 29 5.11 5.49 -7.51
CA ALA A 29 4.20 5.11 -8.59
C ALA A 29 4.73 5.54 -9.97
N LEU A 30 5.34 6.72 -10.06
CA LEU A 30 6.02 7.18 -11.29
C LEU A 30 7.24 6.31 -11.62
N GLU A 31 8.04 5.95 -10.62
CA GLU A 31 9.17 5.03 -10.80
C GLU A 31 8.70 3.66 -11.31
N LEU A 32 7.61 3.13 -10.76
CA LEU A 32 7.00 1.89 -11.24
C LEU A 32 6.49 2.04 -12.68
N HIS A 33 5.89 3.18 -13.04
CA HIS A 33 5.46 3.46 -14.42
C HIS A 33 6.63 3.36 -15.41
N ASP A 34 7.78 3.96 -15.09
CA ASP A 34 8.97 3.96 -15.96
C ASP A 34 9.60 2.56 -16.10
N GLN A 35 9.52 1.75 -15.04
CA GLN A 35 10.02 0.38 -15.01
C GLN A 35 9.10 -0.60 -15.74
N LEU A 36 7.78 -0.38 -15.69
CA LEU A 36 6.81 -1.24 -16.34
C LEU A 36 6.74 -0.96 -17.85
N ARG A 37 6.92 -2.00 -18.65
CA ARG A 37 6.55 -1.96 -20.07
C ARG A 37 5.06 -2.26 -20.20
N PRO A 38 4.27 -1.41 -20.88
CA PRO A 38 2.89 -1.72 -21.20
C PRO A 38 2.84 -3.01 -22.03
N GLU A 39 1.95 -3.92 -21.67
CA GLU A 39 1.62 -5.09 -22.47
C GLU A 39 0.16 -4.97 -22.86
N ALA A 40 -0.15 -5.19 -24.14
CA ALA A 40 -1.52 -5.20 -24.60
C ALA A 40 -2.30 -6.29 -23.86
N ASP A 41 -3.53 -5.95 -23.46
CA ASP A 41 -4.51 -6.89 -22.87
C ASP A 41 -4.13 -7.51 -21.52
N ARG A 42 -3.25 -6.86 -20.74
CA ARG A 42 -2.88 -7.30 -19.38
C ARG A 42 -2.97 -6.16 -18.38
N ALA A 43 -3.72 -6.36 -17.31
CA ALA A 43 -3.72 -5.42 -16.20
C ALA A 43 -2.51 -5.66 -15.29
N VAL A 44 -2.18 -4.66 -14.48
CA VAL A 44 -1.17 -4.77 -13.43
C VAL A 44 -1.82 -4.46 -12.09
N GLN A 45 -1.75 -5.44 -11.20
CA GLN A 45 -2.34 -5.40 -9.87
C GLN A 45 -1.24 -5.17 -8.84
N ILE A 46 -1.20 -3.98 -8.24
CA ILE A 46 -0.30 -3.67 -7.14
C ILE A 46 -0.93 -4.21 -5.86
N VAL A 47 -0.21 -5.02 -5.10
CA VAL A 47 -0.64 -5.47 -3.76
C VAL A 47 0.33 -4.92 -2.72
N VAL A 48 -0.20 -4.23 -1.71
CA VAL A 48 0.62 -3.52 -0.72
C VAL A 48 0.02 -3.59 0.68
N GLY A 49 0.86 -3.71 1.70
CA GLY A 49 0.42 -3.58 3.10
C GLY A 49 0.10 -2.12 3.44
N SER A 50 -0.97 -1.88 4.20
CA SER A 50 -1.34 -0.54 4.66
C SER A 50 -1.93 -0.56 6.08
N SER A 51 -1.84 0.56 6.78
CA SER A 51 -2.40 0.77 8.12
C SER A 51 -2.80 2.24 8.23
N SER A 52 -1.86 3.13 8.53
CA SER A 52 -2.09 4.59 8.58
C SER A 52 -2.42 5.27 7.23
N GLY A 53 -2.53 4.53 6.13
CA GLY A 53 -3.04 5.01 4.85
C GLY A 53 -2.07 5.78 3.95
N GLY A 54 -0.93 6.30 4.44
CA GLY A 54 -0.03 7.15 3.66
C GLY A 54 0.56 6.50 2.40
N THR A 55 0.94 5.22 2.49
CA THR A 55 1.40 4.44 1.33
C THR A 55 0.33 4.31 0.27
N LEU A 56 -0.89 3.89 0.66
CA LEU A 56 -2.03 3.76 -0.24
C LEU A 56 -2.40 5.11 -0.86
N ALA A 57 -2.37 6.19 -0.07
CA ALA A 57 -2.66 7.54 -0.52
C ALA A 57 -1.71 7.99 -1.63
N GLY A 58 -0.40 7.75 -1.45
CA GLY A 58 0.60 8.11 -2.47
C GLY A 58 0.42 7.32 -3.76
N LEU A 59 0.12 6.01 -3.66
CA LEU A 59 -0.18 5.20 -4.84
C LEU A 59 -1.46 5.66 -5.54
N TRP A 60 -2.52 5.98 -4.78
CA TRP A 60 -3.79 6.47 -5.33
C TRP A 60 -3.61 7.80 -6.08
N ALA A 61 -2.92 8.76 -5.46
CA ALA A 61 -2.55 10.02 -6.12
C ALA A 61 -1.66 9.78 -7.35
N GLY A 62 -0.68 8.87 -7.28
CA GLY A 62 0.12 8.48 -8.43
C GLY A 62 -0.70 7.90 -9.59
N LEU A 63 -1.68 7.04 -9.29
CA LEU A 63 -2.61 6.48 -10.29
C LEU A 63 -3.48 7.55 -10.96
N ALA A 64 -3.81 8.64 -10.25
CA ALA A 64 -4.54 9.79 -10.80
C ALA A 64 -3.69 10.61 -11.77
N LEU A 65 -2.37 10.65 -11.57
CA LEU A 65 -1.43 11.40 -12.41
C LEU A 65 -0.95 10.63 -13.65
N LEU A 66 -1.06 9.30 -13.63
CA LEU A 66 -0.50 8.43 -14.67
C LEU A 66 -1.53 8.08 -15.74
N PRO A 67 -1.15 8.10 -17.04
CA PRO A 67 -1.99 7.61 -18.14
C PRO A 67 -1.96 6.07 -18.21
N ARG A 68 -2.30 5.42 -17.11
CA ARG A 68 -2.19 3.96 -16.92
C ARG A 68 -3.49 3.36 -16.40
N PRO A 69 -4.53 3.24 -17.25
CA PRO A 69 -5.81 2.67 -16.84
C PRO A 69 -5.72 1.17 -16.49
N ASP A 70 -4.63 0.51 -16.88
CA ASP A 70 -4.31 -0.88 -16.60
C ASP A 70 -3.77 -1.12 -15.18
N LEU A 71 -3.34 -0.06 -14.47
CA LEU A 71 -2.85 -0.16 -13.09
C LEU A 71 -4.01 -0.08 -12.09
N SER A 72 -4.06 -1.02 -11.17
CA SER A 72 -4.95 -1.02 -9.99
C SER A 72 -4.17 -1.36 -8.72
N VAL A 73 -4.72 -1.00 -7.56
CA VAL A 73 -4.12 -1.25 -6.24
C VAL A 73 -5.10 -2.01 -5.35
N LEU A 74 -4.62 -3.08 -4.73
CA LEU A 74 -5.24 -3.74 -3.59
C LEU A 74 -4.38 -3.51 -2.34
N ALA A 75 -4.88 -2.69 -1.43
CA ALA A 75 -4.27 -2.52 -0.11
C ALA A 75 -4.75 -3.60 0.86
N VAL A 76 -3.81 -4.24 1.56
CA VAL A 76 -4.13 -5.19 2.61
C VAL A 76 -3.90 -4.52 3.95
N SER A 77 -4.97 -4.35 4.72
CA SER A 77 -4.92 -3.68 6.01
C SER A 77 -4.27 -4.56 7.07
N ALA A 78 -3.39 -3.97 7.87
CA ALA A 78 -2.79 -4.64 9.02
C ALA A 78 -3.65 -4.53 10.30
N ASP A 79 -4.48 -3.49 10.41
CA ASP A 79 -5.20 -3.11 11.63
C ASP A 79 -6.47 -2.25 11.46
N THR A 80 -6.65 -1.63 10.30
CA THR A 80 -7.67 -0.60 10.07
C THR A 80 -8.84 -1.17 9.24
N PRO A 81 -10.11 -0.98 9.61
CA PRO A 81 -11.23 -1.43 8.80
C PRO A 81 -11.18 -0.88 7.37
N ARG A 82 -11.60 -1.67 6.38
CA ARG A 82 -11.51 -1.36 4.95
C ARG A 82 -12.00 0.04 4.60
N GLU A 83 -13.22 0.38 5.01
CA GLU A 83 -13.84 1.67 4.67
C GLU A 83 -13.09 2.85 5.30
N ALA A 84 -12.66 2.71 6.55
CA ALA A 84 -11.89 3.74 7.23
C ALA A 84 -10.51 3.95 6.56
N LEU A 85 -9.87 2.86 6.14
CA LEU A 85 -8.59 2.91 5.43
C LEU A 85 -8.73 3.63 4.07
N LEU A 86 -9.76 3.30 3.29
CA LEU A 86 -10.02 3.93 2.00
C LEU A 86 -10.33 5.41 2.15
N GLU A 87 -11.19 5.79 3.11
CA GLU A 87 -11.54 7.19 3.35
C GLU A 87 -10.32 8.02 3.78
N GLN A 88 -9.52 7.49 4.71
CA GLN A 88 -8.30 8.13 5.16
C GLN A 88 -7.27 8.27 4.03
N ALA A 89 -7.05 7.20 3.25
CA ALA A 89 -6.13 7.25 2.13
C ALA A 89 -6.59 8.21 1.03
N ARG A 90 -7.89 8.28 0.73
CA ARG A 90 -8.47 9.23 -0.22
C ARG A 90 -8.22 10.67 0.23
N THR A 91 -8.48 10.97 1.51
CA THR A 91 -8.23 12.31 2.09
C THR A 91 -6.76 12.70 1.95
N LEU A 92 -5.84 11.79 2.29
CA LEU A 92 -4.40 12.03 2.16
C LEU A 92 -3.96 12.17 0.69
N ALA A 93 -4.55 11.39 -0.23
CA ALA A 93 -4.25 11.45 -1.66
C ALA A 93 -4.66 12.80 -2.27
N ARG A 94 -5.85 13.30 -1.91
CA ARG A 94 -6.32 14.64 -2.31
C ARG A 94 -5.34 15.72 -1.85
N GLY A 95 -4.95 15.68 -0.57
CA GLY A 95 -3.95 16.60 -0.04
C GLY A 95 -2.58 16.47 -0.73
N ALA A 96 -2.18 15.26 -1.12
CA ALA A 96 -0.93 15.04 -1.87
C ALA A 96 -0.99 15.70 -3.25
N LEU A 97 -2.13 15.63 -3.96
CA LEU A 97 -2.33 16.35 -5.23
C LEU A 97 -2.33 17.87 -5.02
N GLU A 98 -2.94 18.38 -3.95
CA GLU A 98 -2.89 19.80 -3.59
C GLU A 98 -1.45 20.27 -3.35
N CYS A 99 -0.62 19.47 -2.67
CA CYS A 99 0.80 19.76 -2.49
C CYS A 99 1.57 19.88 -3.82
N LEU A 100 1.08 19.24 -4.87
CA LEU A 100 1.63 19.28 -6.23
C LEU A 100 0.94 20.34 -7.13
N ALA A 101 0.03 21.14 -6.57
CA ALA A 101 -0.82 22.09 -7.31
C ALA A 101 -1.63 21.43 -8.44
N VAL A 102 -2.07 20.19 -8.22
CA VAL A 102 -2.98 19.44 -9.11
C VAL A 102 -4.37 19.43 -8.50
N ASP A 103 -5.40 19.38 -9.34
CA ASP A 103 -6.79 19.24 -8.91
C ASP A 103 -6.99 17.99 -8.05
N PRO A 104 -7.37 18.11 -6.77
CA PRO A 104 -7.57 16.97 -5.87
C PRO A 104 -8.70 16.03 -6.32
N ASP A 105 -9.67 16.50 -7.12
CA ASP A 105 -10.79 15.68 -7.57
C ASP A 105 -10.38 14.59 -8.59
N GLN A 106 -9.16 14.66 -9.14
CA GLN A 106 -8.62 13.61 -10.00
C GLN A 106 -8.49 12.24 -9.30
N VAL A 107 -8.36 12.23 -7.97
CA VAL A 107 -8.36 11.00 -7.15
C VAL A 107 -9.63 10.18 -7.39
N ASP A 108 -10.76 10.86 -7.60
CA ASP A 108 -12.07 10.24 -7.68
C ASP A 108 -12.30 9.58 -9.04
N ALA A 109 -11.68 10.12 -10.10
CA ALA A 109 -11.71 9.55 -11.44
C ALA A 109 -11.08 8.16 -11.51
N VAL A 110 -10.27 7.79 -10.52
CA VAL A 110 -9.53 6.52 -10.46
C VAL A 110 -9.95 5.64 -9.28
N ALA A 111 -10.97 6.04 -8.52
CA ALA A 111 -11.40 5.35 -7.32
C ALA A 111 -11.80 3.88 -7.56
N SER A 112 -12.35 3.54 -8.73
CA SER A 112 -12.69 2.15 -9.08
C SER A 112 -11.47 1.23 -9.24
N ARG A 113 -10.26 1.79 -9.33
CA ARG A 113 -8.99 1.06 -9.47
C ARG A 113 -8.24 0.92 -8.15
N VAL A 114 -8.80 1.42 -7.05
CA VAL A 114 -8.19 1.35 -5.72
C VAL A 114 -9.16 0.65 -4.77
N ASP A 115 -8.74 -0.49 -4.25
CA ASP A 115 -9.50 -1.28 -3.28
C ASP A 115 -8.64 -1.60 -2.06
N ALA A 116 -9.30 -1.98 -0.97
CA ALA A 116 -8.65 -2.47 0.22
C ALA A 116 -9.37 -3.71 0.78
N THR A 117 -8.66 -4.49 1.59
CA THR A 117 -9.23 -5.58 2.37
C THR A 117 -8.68 -5.56 3.79
N ASP A 118 -9.55 -5.83 4.76
CA ASP A 118 -9.22 -6.01 6.18
C ASP A 118 -9.36 -7.49 6.63
N ALA A 119 -9.53 -8.42 5.68
CA ALA A 119 -9.69 -9.84 5.96
C ALA A 119 -8.47 -10.48 6.65
N GLN A 120 -7.29 -9.87 6.52
CA GLN A 120 -6.04 -10.35 7.11
C GLN A 120 -5.67 -9.69 8.45
N VAL A 121 -6.53 -8.80 8.98
CA VAL A 121 -6.28 -8.11 10.27
C VAL A 121 -6.18 -9.10 11.42
N GLY A 122 -7.06 -10.11 11.47
CA GLY A 122 -7.05 -11.15 12.50
C GLY A 122 -7.23 -10.62 13.91
N GLY A 123 -6.34 -11.02 14.83
CA GLY A 123 -6.33 -10.56 16.22
C GLY A 123 -5.97 -9.09 16.43
N GLY A 124 -5.74 -8.33 15.36
CA GLY A 124 -5.41 -6.91 15.39
C GLY A 124 -3.94 -6.62 15.08
N TYR A 125 -3.52 -5.39 15.38
CA TYR A 125 -2.18 -4.91 15.09
C TYR A 125 -1.10 -5.73 15.81
N GLY A 126 -0.05 -6.12 15.09
CA GLY A 126 1.07 -6.90 15.65
C GLY A 126 0.77 -8.39 15.89
N VAL A 127 -0.47 -8.84 15.73
CA VAL A 127 -0.85 -10.25 15.88
C VAL A 127 -0.88 -10.90 14.49
N PRO A 128 0.01 -11.88 14.20
CA PRO A 128 -0.02 -12.59 12.93
C PRO A 128 -1.25 -13.51 12.83
N THR A 129 -1.72 -13.75 11.61
CA THR A 129 -2.74 -14.76 11.30
C THR A 129 -2.08 -16.03 10.76
N ASP A 130 -2.77 -17.17 10.82
CA ASP A 130 -2.27 -18.41 10.21
C ASP A 130 -1.97 -18.23 8.71
N ALA A 131 -2.81 -17.47 8.01
CA ALA A 131 -2.60 -17.12 6.60
C ALA A 131 -1.37 -16.23 6.39
N ALA A 132 -1.08 -15.29 7.30
CA ALA A 132 0.14 -14.49 7.25
C ALA A 132 1.39 -15.35 7.48
N LEU A 133 1.34 -16.29 8.43
CA LEU A 133 2.43 -17.24 8.67
C LEU A 133 2.67 -18.15 7.46
N GLU A 134 1.60 -18.69 6.85
CA GLU A 134 1.67 -19.45 5.60
C GLU A 134 2.33 -18.63 4.47
N ALA A 135 1.92 -17.37 4.31
CA ALA A 135 2.48 -16.48 3.30
C ALA A 135 3.96 -16.20 3.53
N ALA A 136 4.38 -15.95 4.78
CA ALA A 136 5.77 -15.71 5.14
C ALA A 136 6.63 -16.95 4.87
N GLU A 137 6.15 -18.15 5.23
CA GLU A 137 6.84 -19.40 4.95
C GLU A 137 6.96 -19.66 3.45
N LEU A 138 5.89 -19.44 2.69
CA LEU A 138 5.89 -19.62 1.24
C LEU A 138 6.94 -18.72 0.57
N PHE A 139 6.93 -17.42 0.86
CA PHE A 139 7.90 -16.47 0.29
C PHE A 139 9.35 -16.80 0.68
N ALA A 140 9.57 -17.21 1.93
CA ALA A 140 10.89 -17.56 2.41
C ALA A 140 11.43 -18.82 1.72
N LEU A 141 10.58 -19.84 1.54
CA LEU A 141 10.99 -21.13 0.97
C LEU A 141 11.06 -21.13 -0.56
N SER A 142 10.20 -20.37 -1.25
CA SER A 142 10.16 -20.35 -2.71
C SER A 142 11.07 -19.30 -3.32
N GLU A 143 11.13 -18.09 -2.75
CA GLU A 143 11.84 -16.94 -3.33
C GLU A 143 13.00 -16.44 -2.48
N GLY A 144 13.19 -16.96 -1.26
CA GLY A 144 14.20 -16.45 -0.33
C GLY A 144 13.89 -15.04 0.18
N ILE A 145 12.63 -14.61 0.15
CA ILE A 145 12.17 -13.29 0.59
C ILE A 145 11.52 -13.44 1.96
N LEU A 146 11.95 -12.63 2.93
CA LEU A 146 11.43 -12.65 4.29
C LEU A 146 10.33 -11.60 4.47
N LEU A 147 9.13 -12.03 4.83
CA LEU A 147 8.03 -11.14 5.17
C LEU A 147 7.93 -10.97 6.70
N ASP A 148 7.74 -9.74 7.16
CA ASP A 148 7.51 -9.45 8.57
C ASP A 148 6.10 -9.85 9.02
N PRO A 149 5.93 -10.32 10.27
CA PRO A 149 4.65 -10.86 10.73
C PRO A 149 3.55 -9.79 10.91
N VAL A 150 3.92 -8.50 10.91
CA VAL A 150 3.00 -7.40 11.20
C VAL A 150 2.34 -6.86 9.93
N TYR A 151 3.11 -6.64 8.85
CA TYR A 151 2.62 -5.93 7.66
C TYR A 151 2.70 -6.77 6.38
N THR A 152 3.91 -7.08 5.94
CA THR A 152 4.19 -7.68 4.65
C THR A 152 3.72 -9.13 4.57
N ALA A 153 3.74 -9.89 5.67
CA ALA A 153 3.14 -11.23 5.71
C ALA A 153 1.62 -11.19 5.51
N LYS A 154 0.93 -10.22 6.15
CA LYS A 154 -0.51 -9.99 5.94
C LYS A 154 -0.79 -9.57 4.49
N ALA A 155 0.05 -8.68 3.92
CA ALA A 155 -0.06 -8.31 2.51
C ALA A 155 0.12 -9.51 1.57
N GLY A 156 1.10 -10.37 1.84
CA GLY A 156 1.32 -11.61 1.10
C GLY A 156 0.12 -12.55 1.20
N ALA A 157 -0.45 -12.71 2.40
CA ALA A 157 -1.66 -13.50 2.61
C ALA A 157 -2.86 -12.95 1.82
N GLY A 158 -3.06 -11.63 1.81
CA GLY A 158 -4.11 -11.00 1.02
C GLY A 158 -3.92 -11.18 -0.48
N MET A 159 -2.67 -11.11 -0.97
CA MET A 159 -2.34 -11.42 -2.36
C MET A 159 -2.67 -12.86 -2.71
N ILE A 160 -2.22 -13.82 -1.90
CA ILE A 160 -2.45 -15.26 -2.13
C ILE A 160 -3.93 -15.58 -2.11
N ALA A 161 -4.69 -15.01 -1.16
CA ALA A 161 -6.14 -15.17 -1.11
C ALA A 161 -6.81 -14.64 -2.39
N ALA A 162 -6.47 -13.43 -2.83
CA ALA A 162 -7.02 -12.84 -4.05
C ALA A 162 -6.71 -13.68 -5.31
N VAL A 163 -5.52 -14.27 -5.39
CA VAL A 163 -5.16 -15.22 -6.47
C VAL A 163 -6.01 -16.49 -6.39
N ARG A 164 -6.14 -17.10 -5.20
CA ARG A 164 -6.94 -18.33 -4.99
C ARG A 164 -8.42 -18.12 -5.29
N GLU A 165 -8.94 -16.93 -5.03
CA GLU A 165 -10.31 -16.52 -5.32
C GLU A 165 -10.55 -16.16 -6.79
N GLY A 166 -9.50 -16.10 -7.62
CA GLY A 166 -9.60 -15.72 -9.03
C GLY A 166 -9.91 -14.23 -9.23
N ARG A 167 -9.61 -13.36 -8.25
CA ARG A 167 -9.80 -11.90 -8.36
C ARG A 167 -8.91 -11.28 -9.42
N PHE A 168 -7.78 -11.91 -9.72
CA PHE A 168 -6.85 -11.50 -10.76
C PHE A 168 -6.97 -12.43 -11.96
N PRO A 169 -7.45 -11.95 -13.12
CA PRO A 169 -7.50 -12.71 -14.36
C PRO A 169 -6.17 -13.41 -14.69
N THR A 170 -6.26 -14.60 -15.30
CA THR A 170 -5.08 -15.32 -15.76
C THR A 170 -4.31 -14.48 -16.78
N GLY A 171 -3.02 -14.28 -16.55
CA GLY A 171 -2.14 -13.49 -17.42
C GLY A 171 -1.92 -12.05 -16.95
N ASP A 172 -2.71 -11.56 -16.00
CA ASP A 172 -2.44 -10.27 -15.36
C ASP A 172 -1.12 -10.33 -14.56
N ARG A 173 -0.45 -9.18 -14.51
CA ARG A 173 0.79 -9.02 -13.75
C ARG A 173 0.45 -8.59 -12.32
N ILE A 174 1.01 -9.27 -11.33
CA ILE A 174 0.91 -8.84 -9.93
C ILE A 174 2.25 -8.24 -9.51
N VAL A 175 2.20 -7.02 -8.97
CA VAL A 175 3.35 -6.34 -8.35
C VAL A 175 3.13 -6.38 -6.84
N PHE A 176 3.82 -7.29 -6.17
CA PHE A 176 3.85 -7.31 -4.71
C PHE A 176 4.80 -6.24 -4.20
N TRP A 177 4.27 -5.22 -3.51
CA TRP A 177 5.05 -4.11 -3.00
C TRP A 177 5.59 -4.41 -1.61
N HIS A 178 6.81 -4.96 -1.56
CA HIS A 178 7.48 -5.29 -0.31
C HIS A 178 7.94 -4.03 0.44
N THR A 179 7.20 -3.61 1.47
CA THR A 179 7.43 -2.34 2.19
C THR A 179 8.46 -2.41 3.33
N GLY A 180 9.07 -3.58 3.58
CA GLY A 180 10.14 -3.76 4.56
C GLY A 180 9.67 -4.53 5.79
N GLY A 181 9.99 -4.04 6.99
CA GLY A 181 9.58 -4.68 8.26
C GLY A 181 10.51 -5.79 8.77
N HIS A 182 11.53 -6.20 7.99
CA HIS A 182 12.43 -7.31 8.30
C HIS A 182 12.93 -7.42 9.75
N PRO A 183 13.31 -6.34 10.47
CA PRO A 183 13.76 -6.48 11.86
C PRO A 183 12.73 -7.12 12.80
N ALA A 184 11.42 -6.98 12.51
CA ALA A 184 10.34 -7.55 13.30
C ALA A 184 10.21 -9.08 13.17
N VAL A 185 10.96 -9.71 12.25
CA VAL A 185 11.05 -11.18 12.18
C VAL A 185 11.78 -11.76 13.39
N PHE A 186 12.61 -10.97 14.07
CA PHE A 186 13.43 -11.41 15.22
C PHE A 186 12.84 -11.04 16.58
N THR A 187 11.60 -10.55 16.63
CA THR A 187 10.92 -10.06 17.84
C THR A 187 9.67 -10.87 18.11
#